data_AF-A0A918D618-F1
#
_entry.id   AF-A0A918D618-F1
#
_cell.length_a   1.000
_cell.length_b   1.000
_cell.length_c   1.000
_cell.angle_alpha   90.00
_cell.angle_beta   90.00
_cell.angle_gamma   90.00
#
_symmetry.space_group_name_H-M   'P 1'
#
loop_
_entity.id
_entity.type
_entity.pdbx_description
1 polymer ?
#
loop_
_entity_poly.entity_id
_entity_poly.type
_entity_poly.pdbx_seq_one_letter_code
_entity_poly.pdbx_strand_id
1 'polypeptide(L)'
;MDNELDCDQHLLFERLVKKVERALEAIYIKEGTFPNGQYYQTMRGDLLVGRIESSENSWDIPVLVIDDKAFSWDEVGKILMSNEGFLFSNGCF
;
A
#
# COMPACT_ATOMS: atom_id res chain seq x y z
N MET A 1 15.39 37.74 -24.62
CA MET A 1 14.37 37.54 -23.57
C MET A 1 14.04 36.06 -23.63
N ASP A 2 14.76 35.23 -22.88
CA ASP A 2 14.52 33.79 -22.81
C ASP A 2 14.99 33.33 -21.43
N ASN A 3 14.15 33.47 -20.40
CA ASN A 3 14.49 32.96 -19.06
C ASN A 3 13.25 32.57 -18.23
N GLU A 4 12.17 32.13 -18.87
CA GLU A 4 10.89 31.87 -18.20
C GLU A 4 10.47 30.39 -18.26
N LEU A 5 11.44 29.46 -18.33
CA LEU A 5 11.17 28.01 -18.35
C LEU A 5 11.93 27.20 -17.29
N ASP A 6 12.80 27.82 -16.49
CA ASP A 6 13.66 27.09 -15.55
C ASP A 6 13.00 26.90 -14.17
N CYS A 7 12.22 27.88 -13.69
CA CYS A 7 11.67 27.85 -12.33
C CYS A 7 10.46 26.91 -12.13
N ASP A 8 9.83 26.41 -13.20
CA ASP A 8 8.63 25.57 -13.10
C ASP A 8 8.96 24.07 -13.15
N GLN A 9 9.97 23.65 -13.94
CA GLN A 9 10.33 22.24 -14.07
C GLN A 9 10.93 21.67 -12.77
N HIS A 10 11.80 22.42 -12.09
CA HIS A 10 12.37 21.98 -10.82
C HIS A 10 11.27 21.84 -9.74
N LEU A 11 10.34 22.81 -9.69
CA LEU A 11 9.21 22.77 -8.75
C LEU A 11 8.26 21.60 -9.02
N LEU A 12 7.98 21.30 -10.29
CA LEU A 12 7.16 20.15 -10.68
C LEU A 12 7.85 18.83 -10.34
N PHE A 13 9.17 18.74 -10.54
CA PHE A 13 9.96 17.57 -10.16
C PHE A 13 9.95 17.36 -8.64
N GLU A 14 10.17 18.40 -7.83
CA GLU A 14 10.08 18.28 -6.37
C GLU A 14 8.69 17.86 -5.90
N ARG A 15 7.62 18.37 -6.53
CA ARG A 15 6.24 17.95 -6.23
C ARG A 15 6.01 16.49 -6.58
N LEU A 16 6.56 16.02 -7.69
CA LEU A 16 6.49 14.62 -8.09
C LEU A 16 7.25 13.74 -7.09
N VAL A 17 8.48 14.09 -6.73
CA VAL A 17 9.29 13.38 -5.73
C VAL A 17 8.53 13.28 -4.41
N LYS A 18 8.01 14.40 -3.87
CA LYS A 18 7.23 14.39 -2.63
C LYS A 18 5.96 13.55 -2.72
N LYS A 19 5.33 13.48 -3.91
CA LYS A 19 4.13 12.66 -4.13
C LYS A 19 4.50 11.18 -4.14
N VAL A 20 5.61 10.82 -4.77
CA VAL A 20 6.16 9.46 -4.79
C VAL A 20 6.61 9.04 -3.39
N GLU A 21 7.37 9.88 -2.68
CA GLU A 21 7.77 9.63 -1.29
C GLU A 21 6.56 9.39 -0.39
N ARG A 22 5.52 10.24 -0.46
CA ARG A 22 4.28 10.02 0.31
C ARG A 22 3.55 8.73 -0.06
N ALA A 23 3.61 8.32 -1.32
CA ALA A 23 3.00 7.07 -1.78
C ALA A 23 3.81 5.85 -1.32
N LEU A 24 5.14 5.95 -1.26
CA LEU A 24 6.04 4.91 -0.75
C LEU A 24 6.02 4.83 0.78
N GLU A 25 5.83 5.94 1.49
CA GLU A 25 5.65 6.01 2.94
C GLU A 25 4.25 5.59 3.40
N ALA A 26 3.31 5.38 2.46
CA ALA A 26 1.97 4.94 2.79
C ALA A 26 2.00 3.46 3.19
N ILE A 27 2.24 3.21 4.47
CA ILE A 27 1.98 1.90 5.09
C ILE A 27 0.45 1.68 5.04
N TYR A 28 0.03 0.68 4.27
CA TYR A 28 -1.38 0.30 4.08
C TYR A 28 -1.89 -0.62 5.21
N ILE A 29 -1.03 -1.43 5.82
CA ILE A 29 -1.39 -2.30 6.94
C ILE A 29 -0.82 -1.75 8.25
N LYS A 30 -1.73 -1.40 9.17
CA LYS A 30 -1.37 -1.10 10.56
C LYS A 30 -1.52 -2.33 11.43
N GLU A 31 -0.49 -2.56 12.21
CA GLU A 31 -0.44 -3.65 13.19
C GLU A 31 -0.47 -3.08 14.59
N GLY A 32 -1.09 -3.80 15.52
CA GLY A 32 -1.09 -3.41 16.91
C GLY A 32 -1.57 -4.52 17.84
N THR A 33 -1.59 -4.21 19.12
CA THR A 33 -2.10 -5.10 20.15
C THR A 33 -3.09 -4.34 21.00
N PHE A 34 -4.30 -4.86 21.11
CA PHE A 34 -5.29 -4.33 22.03
C PHE A 34 -4.81 -4.47 23.48
N PRO A 35 -5.29 -3.66 24.43
CA PRO A 35 -4.90 -3.77 25.83
C PRO A 35 -5.12 -5.15 26.47
N ASN A 36 -6.00 -5.97 25.89
CA ASN A 36 -6.27 -7.35 26.30
C ASN A 36 -5.24 -8.37 25.75
N GLY A 37 -4.21 -7.92 25.03
CA GLY A 37 -3.18 -8.78 24.42
C GLY A 37 -3.55 -9.34 23.04
N GLN A 38 -4.73 -9.04 22.50
CA GLN A 38 -5.14 -9.51 21.18
C GLN A 38 -4.43 -8.70 20.08
N TYR A 39 -3.73 -9.40 19.19
CA TYR A 39 -3.12 -8.80 18.00
C TYR A 39 -4.19 -8.43 16.96
N TYR A 40 -4.00 -7.30 16.28
CA TYR A 40 -4.87 -6.87 15.19
C TYR A 40 -4.07 -6.31 14.02
N GLN A 41 -4.65 -6.47 12.83
CA GLN A 41 -4.23 -5.84 11.58
C GLN A 41 -5.43 -5.09 11.00
N THR A 42 -5.22 -3.85 10.56
CA THR A 42 -6.26 -2.99 9.98
C THR A 42 -5.68 -2.19 8.82
N MET A 43 -6.53 -1.87 7.85
CA MET A 43 -6.13 -1.08 6.70
C MET A 43 -6.09 0.41 7.02
N ARG A 44 -5.15 1.14 6.42
CA ARG A 44 -5.10 2.58 6.51
C ARG A 44 -5.99 3.21 5.42
N GLY A 45 -7.11 3.80 5.85
CA GLY A 45 -7.97 4.59 4.96
C GLY A 45 -8.77 3.75 3.96
N ASP A 46 -9.18 2.54 4.38
CA ASP A 46 -10.05 1.61 3.64
C ASP A 46 -9.54 1.20 2.24
N LEU A 47 -8.26 1.43 1.99
CA LEU A 47 -7.60 1.15 0.73
C LEU A 47 -6.55 0.05 0.92
N LEU A 48 -6.69 -1.02 0.14
CA LEU A 48 -5.71 -2.10 0.04
C LEU A 48 -4.92 -1.93 -1.25
N VAL A 49 -3.63 -1.61 -1.15
CA VAL A 49 -2.72 -1.55 -2.32
C VAL A 49 -1.65 -2.60 -2.14
N GLY A 50 -1.57 -3.51 -3.10
CA GLY A 50 -0.58 -4.57 -3.10
C GLY A 50 -0.34 -5.12 -4.50
N ARG A 51 0.65 -6.01 -4.61
CA ARG A 51 1.00 -6.70 -5.85
C ARG A 51 0.80 -8.20 -5.66
N ILE A 52 0.23 -8.85 -6.68
CA ILE A 52 0.06 -10.31 -6.68
C ILE A 52 1.38 -10.91 -7.14
N GLU A 53 1.98 -11.78 -6.33
CA GLU A 53 3.24 -12.47 -6.63
C GLU A 53 3.10 -13.98 -6.51
N SER A 54 3.99 -14.72 -7.18
CA SER A 54 4.10 -16.17 -7.00
C SER A 54 4.56 -16.50 -5.59
N SER A 55 3.90 -17.43 -4.93
CA SER A 55 4.33 -17.96 -3.64
C SER A 55 5.56 -18.86 -3.81
N GLU A 56 6.56 -18.70 -2.96
CA GLU A 56 7.71 -19.62 -2.88
C GLU A 56 7.28 -21.02 -2.38
N ASN A 57 6.20 -21.08 -1.58
CA ASN A 57 5.72 -22.29 -0.93
C ASN A 57 4.66 -23.04 -1.74
N SER A 58 4.02 -22.40 -2.72
CA SER A 58 2.93 -22.98 -3.50
C SER A 58 2.89 -22.40 -4.91
N TRP A 59 3.29 -23.19 -5.91
CA TRP A 59 3.35 -22.73 -7.30
C TRP A 59 1.99 -22.30 -7.88
N ASP A 60 0.88 -22.84 -7.34
CA ASP A 60 -0.47 -22.63 -7.90
C ASP A 60 -1.28 -21.54 -7.18
N ILE A 61 -0.87 -21.10 -6.00
CA ILE A 61 -1.61 -20.12 -5.20
C ILE A 61 -0.70 -18.90 -4.99
N PRO A 62 -1.00 -17.76 -5.63
CA PRO A 62 -0.21 -16.55 -5.45
C PRO A 62 -0.45 -15.95 -4.06
N VAL A 63 0.47 -15.10 -3.63
CA VAL A 63 0.35 -14.27 -2.43
C VAL A 63 0.06 -12.83 -2.82
N LEU A 64 -0.54 -12.08 -1.90
CA LEU A 64 -0.66 -10.64 -2.03
C LEU A 64 0.45 -9.97 -1.22
N VAL A 65 1.33 -9.23 -1.88
CA VAL A 65 2.39 -8.47 -1.21
C VAL A 65 1.91 -7.04 -0.96
N ILE A 66 1.81 -6.66 0.31
CA ILE A 66 1.40 -5.33 0.78
C ILE A 66 2.49 -4.84 1.73
N ASP A 67 2.97 -3.60 1.56
CA ASP A 67 4.06 -3.03 2.38
C ASP A 67 5.28 -3.96 2.49
N ASP A 68 5.65 -4.61 1.37
CA ASP A 68 6.74 -5.60 1.26
C ASP A 68 6.60 -6.85 2.15
N LYS A 69 5.39 -7.11 2.67
CA LYS A 69 5.04 -8.36 3.36
C LYS A 69 4.11 -9.20 2.50
N ALA A 70 4.42 -10.48 2.37
CA ALA A 70 3.57 -11.44 1.70
C ALA A 70 2.44 -11.91 2.62
N PHE A 71 1.20 -11.86 2.12
CA PHE A 71 0.00 -12.34 2.79
C PHE A 71 -0.66 -13.44 1.97
N SER A 72 -1.07 -14.51 2.65
CA SER A 72 -1.98 -15.51 2.11
C SER A 72 -3.38 -14.93 1.92
N TRP A 73 -4.17 -15.53 1.03
CA TRP A 73 -5.57 -15.12 0.83
C TRP A 73 -6.42 -15.24 2.10
N ASP A 74 -6.12 -16.19 2.99
CA ASP A 74 -6.78 -16.32 4.29
C ASP A 74 -6.47 -15.14 5.23
N GLU A 75 -5.23 -14.65 5.22
CA GLU A 75 -4.83 -13.46 5.99
C GLU A 75 -5.46 -12.19 5.42
N VAL A 76 -5.46 -12.05 4.08
CA VAL A 76 -6.16 -10.96 3.39
C VAL A 76 -7.64 -10.96 3.75
N GLY A 77 -8.29 -12.12 3.75
CA GLY A 77 -9.70 -12.26 4.16
C GLY A 77 -9.96 -11.77 5.59
N LYS A 78 -9.08 -12.11 6.54
CA LYS A 78 -9.19 -11.63 7.94
C LYS A 78 -9.04 -10.11 8.04
N ILE A 79 -8.13 -9.52 7.27
CA ILE A 79 -7.95 -8.06 7.20
C ILE A 79 -9.20 -7.41 6.62
N LEU A 80 -9.77 -7.94 5.54
CA LEU A 80 -10.98 -7.38 4.95
C LEU A 80 -12.18 -7.48 5.89
N MET A 81 -12.34 -8.59 6.63
CA MET A 81 -13.41 -8.76 7.60
C MET A 81 -13.32 -7.81 8.80
N SER A 82 -12.16 -7.23 9.08
CA SER A 82 -11.97 -6.27 10.18
C SER A 82 -12.22 -4.81 9.78
N ASN A 83 -12.52 -4.54 8.50
CA ASN A 83 -12.72 -3.18 7.97
C ASN A 83 -14.02 -3.10 7.16
N GLU A 84 -14.77 -2.01 7.32
CA GLU A 84 -15.97 -1.73 6.53
C GLU A 84 -15.62 -0.77 5.37
N GLY A 85 -16.33 -0.82 4.25
CA GLY A 85 -16.22 0.19 3.19
C GLY A 85 -14.95 0.16 2.33
N PHE A 86 -14.27 -0.99 2.22
CA PHE A 86 -13.02 -1.10 1.47
C PHE A 86 -13.18 -0.97 -0.05
N LEU A 87 -12.14 -0.49 -0.71
CA LEU A 87 -12.06 -0.34 -2.17
C LEU A 87 -10.91 -1.15 -2.75
N PHE A 88 -11.24 -1.97 -3.77
CA PHE A 88 -10.24 -2.57 -4.64
C PHE A 88 -10.03 -1.69 -5.86
N SER A 89 -8.82 -1.19 -6.03
CA SER A 89 -8.41 -0.49 -7.25
C SER A 89 -7.13 -1.11 -7.79
N ASN A 90 -7.10 -1.39 -9.09
CA ASN A 90 -5.85 -1.67 -9.77
C ASN A 90 -5.06 -0.37 -9.87
N GLY A 91 -3.95 -0.26 -9.14
CA GLY A 91 -3.01 0.85 -9.30
C GLY A 91 -2.24 0.69 -10.61
N CYS A 92 -2.30 1.68 -11.50
CA CYS A 92 -1.25 1.87 -12.51
C CYS A 92 -0.04 2.48 -11.78
N PHE A 93 1.04 1.69 -11.68
CA PHE A 93 2.35 2.16 -11.25
C PHE A 93 3.05 2.94 -12.37
#